data_AF-A0A950HD31-F1
#
_entry.id   AF-A0A950HD31-F1
#
_cell.length_a   1.000
_cell.length_b   1.000
_cell.length_c   1.000
_cell.angle_alpha   90.00
_cell.angle_beta   90.00
_cell.angle_gamma   90.00
#
_symmetry.space_group_name_H-M   'P 1'
#
loop_
_entity.id
_entity.type
_entity.pdbx_description
1 polymer ?
#
loop_
_entity_poly.entity_id
_entity_poly.type
_entity_poly.pdbx_seq_one_letter_code
_entity_poly.pdbx_strand_id
1 'polypeptide(L)'
;QHPIKQVPIPHASRSNLLMNTNIFINYLIVPYGAFLLALPFIVFKGAGHRRLRPLLLAFWFTFILGLGGTTPLPHWILGRAFEILTFERFTLWAVLLGLPIVGLWAEELIDRYSWKAAGGFAIAAVATISLAMGWLTWSPFRPTGGLDVSAVVEFLNRDGHDQYRYLTLGFGNALPKLSTYANAGSVDGEYNSARLLPEMTNYGAAQFTTAKFFGTAGMESLKMMLRHANHYGLKYIFVYDAYYEPLLVFTGWRQIETFNQGAITAWVKDDVPPAHKIISDARPAPWEGVLWGILPMASSVVAILFLILLPDRRLARIGNLLTIPAPEPVYAPEVQP
;
A
#
# COMPACT_ATOMS: atom_id res chain seq x y z
N GLN A 1 -17.00 -3.87 -15.56
CA GLN A 1 -17.20 -5.34 -15.41
C GLN A 1 -15.91 -6.04 -14.94
N HIS A 2 -14.97 -5.35 -14.29
CA HIS A 2 -13.54 -5.66 -14.49
C HIS A 2 -12.78 -6.39 -13.37
N PRO A 3 -13.02 -6.20 -12.05
CA PRO A 3 -12.24 -6.95 -11.06
C PRO A 3 -12.73 -8.38 -10.80
N ILE A 4 -14.01 -8.68 -11.09
CA ILE A 4 -14.69 -9.85 -10.53
C ILE A 4 -14.52 -11.11 -11.41
N LYS A 5 -14.26 -10.95 -12.70
CA LYS A 5 -14.18 -12.07 -13.66
C LYS A 5 -12.80 -12.71 -13.75
N GLN A 6 -11.73 -12.01 -13.38
CA GLN A 6 -10.38 -12.57 -13.35
C GLN A 6 -10.31 -13.75 -12.35
N VAL A 7 -9.52 -14.77 -12.70
CA VAL A 7 -9.18 -15.86 -11.78
C VAL A 7 -8.47 -15.28 -10.55
N PRO A 8 -8.91 -15.60 -9.32
CA PRO A 8 -8.31 -15.06 -8.11
C PRO A 8 -6.78 -15.19 -8.09
N ILE A 9 -6.09 -14.06 -7.99
CA ILE A 9 -4.63 -14.01 -7.80
C ILE A 9 -4.37 -14.31 -6.33
N PRO A 10 -3.65 -15.36 -5.91
CA PRO A 10 -3.41 -15.66 -4.50
C PRO A 10 -2.81 -14.48 -3.72
N HIS A 11 -3.24 -14.29 -2.47
CA HIS A 11 -2.75 -13.21 -1.61
C HIS A 11 -2.70 -13.64 -0.15
N ALA A 12 -1.57 -13.39 0.52
CA ALA A 12 -1.32 -13.93 1.86
C ALA A 12 -2.26 -13.35 2.93
N SER A 13 -2.75 -12.11 2.77
CA SER A 13 -3.73 -11.50 3.69
C SER A 13 -5.06 -12.28 3.80
N ARG A 14 -5.36 -13.18 2.86
CA ARG A 14 -6.58 -14.02 2.87
C ARG A 14 -6.36 -15.37 3.52
N SER A 15 -5.11 -15.76 3.75
CA SER A 15 -4.80 -17.01 4.42
C SER A 15 -5.15 -16.93 5.91
N ASN A 16 -5.15 -18.08 6.58
CA ASN A 16 -5.17 -18.10 8.04
C ASN A 16 -3.82 -17.59 8.55
N LEU A 17 -3.83 -16.40 9.17
CA LEU A 17 -2.62 -15.70 9.59
C LEU A 17 -1.85 -16.49 10.66
N LEU A 18 -2.52 -17.35 11.43
CA LEU A 18 -1.91 -18.14 12.51
C LEU A 18 -1.09 -19.33 12.00
N MET A 19 -1.27 -19.73 10.74
CA MET A 19 -0.64 -20.93 10.19
C MET A 19 0.79 -20.69 9.67
N ASN A 20 1.20 -19.43 9.55
CA ASN A 20 2.54 -19.09 9.07
C ASN A 20 3.06 -17.88 9.82
N THR A 21 4.20 -18.03 10.50
CA THR A 21 4.79 -16.98 11.35
C THR A 21 5.10 -15.70 10.58
N ASN A 22 5.60 -15.79 9.33
CA ASN A 22 5.91 -14.61 8.54
C ASN A 22 4.64 -13.85 8.14
N ILE A 23 3.57 -14.59 7.78
CA ILE A 23 2.27 -14.00 7.47
C ILE A 23 1.65 -13.38 8.73
N PHE A 24 1.69 -14.08 9.86
CA PHE A 24 1.25 -13.58 11.15
C PHE A 24 1.91 -12.24 11.50
N ILE A 25 3.25 -12.20 11.41
CA ILE A 25 4.00 -11.00 11.74
C ILE A 25 3.67 -9.88 10.74
N ASN A 26 3.65 -10.17 9.45
CA ASN A 26 3.47 -9.18 8.41
C ASN A 26 2.07 -8.55 8.38
N TYR A 27 1.01 -9.33 8.66
CA TYR A 27 -0.37 -8.88 8.52
C TYR A 27 -1.07 -8.57 9.85
N LEU A 28 -0.55 -9.03 10.99
CA LEU A 28 -1.10 -8.73 12.31
C LEU A 28 -0.11 -7.99 13.22
N ILE A 29 1.10 -8.51 13.44
CA ILE A 29 1.98 -7.93 14.47
C ILE A 29 2.54 -6.58 14.04
N VAL A 30 3.09 -6.48 12.84
CA VAL A 30 3.73 -5.26 12.35
C VAL A 30 2.72 -4.13 12.09
N PRO A 31 1.59 -4.36 11.41
CA PRO A 31 0.66 -3.27 11.11
C PRO A 31 -0.04 -2.69 12.34
N TYR A 32 -0.30 -3.52 13.36
CA TYR A 32 -0.93 -3.05 14.59
C TYR A 32 0.11 -2.62 15.65
N GLY A 33 1.26 -3.29 15.73
CA GLY A 33 2.32 -2.97 16.69
C GLY A 33 1.81 -2.91 18.14
N ALA A 34 2.19 -1.85 18.87
CA ALA A 34 1.75 -1.66 20.25
C ALA A 34 0.25 -1.41 20.40
N PHE A 35 -0.47 -1.09 19.30
CA PHE A 35 -1.93 -0.96 19.32
C PHE A 35 -2.62 -2.26 19.77
N LEU A 36 -2.01 -3.44 19.52
CA LEU A 36 -2.54 -4.72 19.99
C LEU A 36 -2.69 -4.76 21.52
N LEU A 37 -1.79 -4.09 22.25
CA LEU A 37 -1.84 -4.01 23.71
C LEU A 37 -3.06 -3.21 24.20
N ALA A 38 -3.59 -2.31 23.37
CA ALA A 38 -4.75 -1.49 23.68
C ALA A 38 -6.10 -2.18 23.37
N LEU A 39 -6.09 -3.37 22.75
CA LEU A 39 -7.33 -4.08 22.37
C LEU A 39 -8.32 -4.27 23.53
N PRO A 40 -7.91 -4.74 24.73
CA PRO A 40 -8.85 -4.89 25.85
C PRO A 40 -9.48 -3.54 26.23
N PHE A 41 -8.70 -2.47 26.17
CA PHE A 41 -9.15 -1.14 26.53
C PHE A 41 -10.14 -0.56 25.51
N ILE A 42 -9.91 -0.80 24.21
CA ILE A 42 -10.84 -0.42 23.15
C ILE A 42 -12.23 -0.98 23.43
N VAL A 43 -12.31 -2.24 23.87
CA VAL A 43 -13.58 -2.88 24.28
C VAL A 43 -14.18 -2.18 25.50
N PHE A 44 -13.41 -2.05 26.58
CA PHE A 44 -13.94 -1.52 27.85
C PHE A 44 -14.45 -0.08 27.71
N LYS A 45 -13.68 0.83 27.11
CA LYS A 45 -14.14 2.21 26.90
C LYS A 45 -15.19 2.35 25.82
N GLY A 46 -15.01 1.64 24.71
CA GLY A 46 -15.97 1.68 23.61
C GLY A 46 -17.36 1.24 24.06
N ALA A 47 -17.45 0.21 24.92
CA ALA A 47 -18.72 -0.29 25.45
C ALA A 47 -19.27 0.59 26.58
N GLY A 48 -18.38 1.11 27.44
CA GLY A 48 -18.71 1.95 28.59
C GLY A 48 -19.37 3.27 28.23
N HIS A 49 -18.97 3.89 27.10
CA HIS A 49 -19.55 5.16 26.66
C HIS A 49 -20.51 4.97 25.48
N ARG A 50 -21.79 5.30 25.68
CA ARG A 50 -22.83 5.19 24.63
C ARG A 50 -22.46 5.87 23.31
N ARG A 51 -21.71 6.98 23.37
CA ARG A 51 -21.25 7.74 22.20
C ARG A 51 -20.15 7.03 21.40
N LEU A 52 -19.36 6.17 22.03
CA LEU A 52 -18.26 5.44 21.38
C LEU A 52 -18.70 4.10 20.81
N ARG A 53 -19.90 3.61 21.14
CA ARG A 53 -20.39 2.30 20.66
C ARG A 53 -20.42 2.17 19.13
N PRO A 54 -20.87 3.16 18.34
CA PRO A 54 -20.81 3.05 16.88
C PRO A 54 -19.37 2.90 16.37
N LEU A 55 -18.44 3.65 16.96
CA LEU A 55 -17.02 3.59 16.63
C LEU A 55 -16.43 2.22 17.01
N LEU A 56 -16.77 1.70 18.18
CA LEU A 56 -16.37 0.36 18.63
C LEU A 56 -16.89 -0.74 17.70
N LEU A 57 -18.14 -0.65 17.26
CA LEU A 57 -18.72 -1.63 16.33
C LEU A 57 -18.03 -1.57 14.96
N ALA A 58 -17.78 -0.36 14.44
CA ALA A 58 -17.04 -0.17 13.20
C ALA A 58 -15.59 -0.68 13.31
N PHE A 59 -14.94 -0.43 14.45
CA PHE A 59 -13.62 -0.98 14.79
C PHE A 59 -13.64 -2.51 14.74
N TRP A 60 -14.56 -3.16 15.47
CA TRP A 60 -14.60 -4.63 15.50
C TRP A 60 -14.93 -5.24 14.15
N PHE A 61 -15.84 -4.62 13.41
CA PHE A 61 -16.17 -5.06 12.05
C PHE A 61 -14.93 -5.03 11.15
N THR A 62 -14.23 -3.89 11.11
CA THR A 62 -13.02 -3.74 10.28
C THR A 62 -11.85 -4.58 10.79
N PHE A 63 -11.69 -4.72 12.11
CA PHE A 63 -10.67 -5.58 12.71
C PHE A 63 -10.88 -7.05 12.32
N ILE A 64 -12.10 -7.58 12.46
CA ILE A 64 -12.39 -8.99 12.10
C ILE A 64 -12.22 -9.21 10.59
N LEU A 65 -12.65 -8.25 9.76
CA LEU A 65 -12.37 -8.32 8.33
C LEU A 65 -10.86 -8.35 8.07
N GLY A 66 -10.07 -7.49 8.73
CA GLY A 66 -8.61 -7.44 8.61
C GLY A 66 -7.88 -8.73 8.99
N LEU A 67 -8.51 -9.62 9.77
CA LEU A 67 -7.97 -10.95 10.07
C LEU A 67 -8.05 -11.93 8.88
N GLY A 68 -8.72 -11.55 7.79
CA GLY A 68 -8.82 -12.35 6.56
C GLY A 68 -9.37 -13.75 6.83
N GLY A 69 -8.73 -14.77 6.26
CA GLY A 69 -9.13 -16.17 6.42
C GLY A 69 -8.83 -16.79 7.79
N THR A 70 -8.35 -16.02 8.77
CA THR A 70 -8.20 -16.50 10.16
C THR A 70 -9.56 -16.73 10.82
N THR A 71 -10.58 -16.00 10.38
CA THR A 71 -11.97 -16.18 10.82
C THR A 71 -12.86 -16.49 9.61
N PRO A 72 -13.99 -17.20 9.76
CA PRO A 72 -14.88 -17.50 8.63
C PRO A 72 -15.73 -16.29 8.20
N LEU A 73 -15.84 -15.29 9.06
CA LEU A 73 -16.74 -14.14 8.89
C LEU A 73 -16.46 -13.29 7.63
N PRO A 74 -15.20 -12.97 7.27
CA PRO A 74 -14.92 -12.19 6.07
C PRO A 74 -15.35 -12.93 4.79
N HIS A 75 -15.22 -14.26 4.77
CA HIS A 75 -15.68 -15.08 3.64
C HIS A 75 -17.21 -15.07 3.54
N TRP A 76 -17.93 -15.23 4.67
CA TRP A 76 -19.39 -15.21 4.68
C TRP A 76 -20.00 -13.88 4.26
N ILE A 77 -19.39 -12.76 4.67
CA ILE A 77 -19.90 -11.41 4.35
C ILE A 77 -19.57 -11.01 2.91
N LEU A 78 -18.35 -11.28 2.47
CA LEU A 78 -17.84 -10.75 1.19
C LEU A 78 -18.07 -11.71 0.01
N GLY A 79 -18.31 -13.00 0.26
CA GLY A 79 -18.48 -14.01 -0.79
C GLY A 79 -17.33 -13.97 -1.80
N ARG A 80 -17.65 -13.80 -3.09
CA ARG A 80 -16.63 -13.70 -4.15
C ARG A 80 -15.68 -12.51 -4.00
N ALA A 81 -16.09 -11.43 -3.35
CA ALA A 81 -15.20 -10.29 -3.12
C ALA A 81 -14.05 -10.63 -2.17
N PHE A 82 -14.23 -11.64 -1.30
CA PHE A 82 -13.14 -12.19 -0.48
C PHE A 82 -11.95 -12.60 -1.35
N GLU A 83 -12.20 -13.16 -2.55
CA GLU A 83 -11.14 -13.67 -3.42
C GLU A 83 -10.36 -12.61 -4.20
N ILE A 84 -10.77 -11.34 -4.09
CA ILE A 84 -10.22 -10.24 -4.87
C ILE A 84 -9.62 -9.17 -3.96
N LEU A 85 -10.18 -8.98 -2.77
CA LEU A 85 -9.77 -7.93 -1.85
C LEU A 85 -8.47 -8.27 -1.13
N THR A 86 -7.63 -7.24 -0.98
CA THR A 86 -6.50 -7.23 -0.05
C THR A 86 -6.98 -6.69 1.30
N PHE A 87 -6.71 -7.44 2.37
CA PHE A 87 -7.35 -7.23 3.67
C PHE A 87 -6.65 -6.21 4.56
N GLU A 88 -5.45 -5.78 4.17
CA GLU A 88 -4.67 -4.72 4.84
C GLU A 88 -5.41 -3.38 4.86
N ARG A 89 -6.31 -3.16 3.89
CA ARG A 89 -7.19 -2.00 3.87
C ARG A 89 -8.07 -1.97 5.12
N PHE A 90 -8.56 -3.12 5.58
CA PHE A 90 -9.36 -3.21 6.80
C PHE A 90 -8.50 -3.05 8.05
N THR A 91 -7.26 -3.53 8.03
CA THR A 91 -6.29 -3.26 9.10
C THR A 91 -6.05 -1.76 9.30
N LEU A 92 -5.86 -1.02 8.21
CA LEU A 92 -5.74 0.45 8.26
C LEU A 92 -6.99 1.08 8.90
N TRP A 93 -8.19 0.67 8.45
CA TRP A 93 -9.44 1.19 9.01
C TRP A 93 -9.64 0.81 10.48
N ALA A 94 -9.26 -0.40 10.89
CA ALA A 94 -9.35 -0.83 12.28
C ALA A 94 -8.47 0.05 13.18
N VAL A 95 -7.21 0.28 12.80
CA VAL A 95 -6.33 1.18 13.57
C VAL A 95 -6.91 2.59 13.60
N LEU A 96 -7.32 3.14 12.45
CA LEU A 96 -7.88 4.49 12.35
C LEU A 96 -9.13 4.68 13.22
N LEU A 97 -10.04 3.71 13.22
CA LEU A 97 -11.30 3.77 13.98
C LEU A 97 -11.07 3.55 15.47
N GLY A 98 -10.07 2.75 15.88
CA GLY A 98 -9.79 2.56 17.30
C GLY A 98 -8.92 3.66 17.91
N LEU A 99 -8.16 4.42 17.11
CA LEU A 99 -7.28 5.50 17.58
C LEU A 99 -7.96 6.51 18.50
N PRO A 100 -9.18 7.04 18.24
CA PRO A 100 -9.83 7.97 19.16
C PRO A 100 -10.12 7.36 20.54
N ILE A 101 -10.47 6.06 20.60
CA ILE A 101 -10.73 5.37 21.87
C ILE A 101 -9.41 5.19 22.64
N VAL A 102 -8.33 4.84 21.94
CA VAL A 102 -6.98 4.76 22.53
C VAL A 102 -6.48 6.15 22.95
N GLY A 103 -6.82 7.21 22.22
CA GLY A 103 -6.49 8.59 22.58
C GLY A 103 -7.13 9.02 23.90
N LEU A 104 -8.42 8.72 24.10
CA LEU A 104 -9.09 8.96 25.39
C LEU A 104 -8.47 8.16 26.53
N TRP A 105 -7.96 6.95 26.25
CA TRP A 105 -7.18 6.21 27.23
C TRP A 105 -5.91 6.94 27.62
N ALA A 106 -5.20 7.42 26.60
CA ALA A 106 -3.90 8.01 26.76
C ALA A 106 -4.02 9.29 27.58
N GLU A 107 -5.04 10.11 27.30
CA GLU A 107 -5.40 11.28 28.10
C GLU A 107 -5.58 10.90 29.59
N GLU A 108 -6.45 9.93 29.90
CA GLU A 108 -6.69 9.53 31.30
C GLU A 108 -5.44 9.00 32.02
N LEU A 109 -4.59 8.25 31.30
CA LEU A 109 -3.35 7.74 31.87
C LEU A 109 -2.30 8.84 32.06
N ILE A 110 -2.23 9.79 31.13
CA ILE A 110 -1.34 10.95 31.24
C ILE A 110 -1.80 11.85 32.38
N ASP A 111 -3.10 12.06 32.57
CA ASP A 111 -3.60 12.83 33.71
C ASP A 111 -3.29 12.15 35.04
N ARG A 112 -3.40 10.81 35.09
CA ARG A 112 -3.17 10.04 36.32
C ARG A 112 -1.69 9.82 36.67
N TYR A 113 -0.85 9.56 35.66
CA TYR A 113 0.54 9.14 35.85
C TYR A 113 1.55 10.10 35.22
N SER A 114 1.09 11.21 34.65
CA SER A 114 1.90 12.30 34.09
C SER A 114 2.96 11.79 33.12
N TRP A 115 4.20 12.24 33.27
CA TRP A 115 5.33 11.94 32.39
C TRP A 115 5.62 10.44 32.25
N LYS A 116 5.26 9.60 33.24
CA LYS A 116 5.47 8.15 33.16
C LYS A 116 4.59 7.51 32.09
N ALA A 117 3.32 7.92 32.03
CA ALA A 117 2.40 7.47 30.99
C ALA A 117 2.81 8.05 29.63
N ALA A 118 3.13 9.34 29.56
CA ALA A 118 3.62 9.96 28.33
C ALA A 118 4.86 9.25 27.78
N GLY A 119 5.84 8.93 28.64
CA GLY A 119 7.02 8.15 28.29
C GLY A 119 6.68 6.74 27.83
N GLY A 120 5.73 6.06 28.48
CA GLY A 120 5.24 4.74 28.07
C GLY A 120 4.64 4.75 26.65
N PHE A 121 3.79 5.74 26.33
CA PHE A 121 3.23 5.90 24.99
C PHE A 121 4.30 6.26 23.95
N ALA A 122 5.25 7.12 24.29
CA ALA A 122 6.35 7.46 23.41
C ALA A 122 7.21 6.22 23.07
N ILE A 123 7.54 5.40 24.08
CA ILE A 123 8.26 4.14 23.87
C ILE A 123 7.45 3.19 23.00
N ALA A 124 6.13 3.04 23.25
CA ALA A 124 5.25 2.20 22.44
C ALA A 124 5.18 2.64 20.98
N ALA A 125 5.13 3.95 20.72
CA ALA A 125 5.15 4.52 19.38
C ALA A 125 6.49 4.26 18.68
N VAL A 126 7.61 4.54 19.36
CA VAL A 126 8.97 4.28 18.83
C VAL A 126 9.16 2.79 18.56
N ALA A 127 8.72 1.91 19.45
CA ALA A 127 8.81 0.46 19.28
C ALA A 127 7.97 -0.01 18.08
N THR A 128 6.76 0.53 17.90
CA THR A 128 5.90 0.22 16.75
C THR A 128 6.55 0.63 15.42
N ILE A 129 7.10 1.84 15.34
CA ILE A 129 7.81 2.32 14.14
C ILE A 129 9.08 1.50 13.90
N SER A 130 9.86 1.25 14.94
CA SER A 130 11.11 0.46 14.86
C SER A 130 10.83 -0.97 14.39
N LEU A 131 9.76 -1.58 14.89
CA LEU A 131 9.30 -2.89 14.45
C LEU A 131 8.96 -2.88 12.95
N ALA A 132 8.19 -1.89 12.49
CA ALA A 132 7.85 -1.77 11.08
C ALA A 132 9.08 -1.56 10.19
N MET A 133 10.00 -0.67 10.58
CA MET A 133 11.23 -0.39 9.84
C MET A 133 12.19 -1.60 9.82
N GLY A 134 12.35 -2.29 10.96
CA GLY A 134 13.13 -3.52 11.04
C GLY A 134 12.53 -4.63 10.18
N TRP A 135 11.21 -4.79 10.21
CA TRP A 135 10.52 -5.77 9.37
C TRP A 135 10.66 -5.47 7.87
N LEU A 136 10.60 -4.20 7.44
CA LEU A 136 10.85 -3.82 6.04
C LEU A 136 12.26 -4.22 5.56
N THR A 137 13.22 -4.34 6.47
CA THR A 137 14.62 -4.69 6.14
C THR A 137 14.84 -6.21 6.11
N TRP A 138 14.32 -6.93 7.10
CA TRP A 138 14.62 -8.37 7.28
C TRP A 138 13.52 -9.31 6.83
N SER A 139 12.31 -8.81 6.55
CA SER A 139 11.21 -9.68 6.11
C SER A 139 11.52 -10.35 4.78
N PRO A 140 11.00 -11.56 4.55
CA PRO A 140 11.04 -12.19 3.24
C PRO A 140 10.21 -11.41 2.20
N PHE A 141 9.36 -10.49 2.64
CA PHE A 141 8.51 -9.63 1.81
C PHE A 141 9.13 -8.25 1.54
N ARG A 142 10.40 -8.04 1.91
CA ARG A 142 11.07 -6.76 1.72
C ARG A 142 11.00 -6.30 0.26
N PRO A 143 10.75 -5.00 0.03
CA PRO A 143 10.80 -4.47 -1.33
C PRO A 143 12.20 -4.66 -1.91
N THR A 144 12.28 -5.18 -3.13
CA THR A 144 13.51 -5.08 -3.92
C THR A 144 13.67 -3.63 -4.37
N GLY A 145 14.45 -2.85 -3.61
CA GLY A 145 14.73 -1.45 -3.89
C GLY A 145 15.88 -1.27 -4.89
N GLY A 146 15.90 -0.12 -5.56
CA GLY A 146 17.14 0.47 -6.08
C GLY A 146 17.59 0.10 -7.49
N LEU A 147 16.77 -0.57 -8.31
CA LEU A 147 17.15 -0.80 -9.70
C LEU A 147 17.15 0.52 -10.48
N ASP A 148 18.31 0.89 -11.04
CA ASP A 148 18.41 2.02 -11.95
C ASP A 148 17.81 1.63 -13.32
N VAL A 149 16.70 2.27 -13.66
CA VAL A 149 15.99 2.02 -14.92
C VAL A 149 16.31 3.08 -15.98
N SER A 150 17.22 4.02 -15.71
CA SER A 150 17.46 5.19 -16.57
C SER A 150 17.93 4.78 -17.97
N ALA A 151 18.85 3.82 -18.06
CA ALA A 151 19.32 3.29 -19.35
C ALA A 151 18.20 2.59 -20.13
N VAL A 152 17.29 1.90 -19.43
CA VAL A 152 16.12 1.24 -20.04
C VAL A 152 15.11 2.27 -20.54
N VAL A 153 14.88 3.35 -19.79
CA VAL A 153 14.05 4.49 -20.20
C VAL A 153 14.62 5.13 -21.46
N GLU A 154 15.92 5.44 -21.46
CA GLU A 154 16.60 6.04 -22.62
C GLU A 154 16.51 5.13 -23.84
N PHE A 155 16.75 3.83 -23.67
CA PHE A 155 16.57 2.85 -24.74
C PHE A 155 15.16 2.87 -25.31
N LEU A 156 14.11 2.87 -24.47
CA LEU A 156 12.73 2.84 -24.94
C LEU A 156 12.27 4.15 -25.60
N ASN A 157 12.92 5.27 -25.27
CA ASN A 157 12.55 6.60 -25.76
C ASN A 157 13.32 7.01 -27.02
N ARG A 158 14.36 6.26 -27.43
CA ARG A 158 15.14 6.53 -28.64
C ARG A 158 14.68 5.68 -29.83
N ASP A 159 15.11 6.11 -31.02
CA ASP A 159 15.07 5.33 -32.27
C ASP A 159 13.70 4.72 -32.65
N GLY A 160 12.60 5.33 -32.20
CA GLY A 160 11.23 4.87 -32.48
C GLY A 160 10.85 3.57 -31.75
N HIS A 161 11.54 3.21 -30.67
CA HIS A 161 11.23 2.03 -29.86
C HIS A 161 9.86 2.13 -29.17
N ASP A 162 9.32 3.33 -29.00
CA ASP A 162 7.99 3.62 -28.47
C ASP A 162 6.84 3.14 -29.36
N GLN A 163 7.12 2.83 -30.63
CA GLN A 163 6.17 2.15 -31.52
C GLN A 163 5.89 0.70 -31.11
N TYR A 164 6.66 0.14 -30.19
CA TYR A 164 6.51 -1.23 -29.71
C TYR A 164 6.21 -1.26 -28.21
N ARG A 165 5.75 -2.41 -27.74
CA ARG A 165 5.56 -2.66 -26.31
C ARG A 165 6.78 -3.35 -25.70
N TYR A 166 6.93 -3.15 -24.40
CA TYR A 166 7.95 -3.81 -23.61
C TYR A 166 7.39 -4.59 -22.42
N LEU A 167 8.21 -5.50 -21.90
CA LEU A 167 7.98 -6.27 -20.68
C LEU A 167 9.24 -6.23 -19.81
N THR A 168 9.06 -6.28 -18.49
CA THR A 168 10.17 -6.40 -17.53
C THR A 168 10.06 -7.69 -16.75
N LEU A 169 11.19 -8.34 -16.48
CA LEU A 169 11.28 -9.56 -15.69
C LEU A 169 12.30 -9.37 -14.55
N GLY A 170 11.84 -9.47 -13.30
CA GLY A 170 12.67 -9.24 -12.11
C GLY A 170 12.76 -7.78 -11.61
N PHE A 171 12.07 -6.83 -12.23
CA PHE A 171 12.13 -5.41 -11.86
C PHE A 171 11.38 -5.10 -10.56
N GLY A 172 10.36 -5.88 -10.20
CA GLY A 172 9.57 -5.68 -8.98
C GLY A 172 9.07 -4.22 -8.89
N ASN A 173 9.38 -3.56 -7.77
CA ASN A 173 8.94 -2.18 -7.51
C ASN A 173 9.55 -1.11 -8.42
N ALA A 174 10.52 -1.47 -9.28
CA ALA A 174 11.06 -0.56 -10.28
C ALA A 174 10.18 -0.45 -11.55
N LEU A 175 9.25 -1.40 -11.76
CA LEU A 175 8.31 -1.40 -12.89
C LEU A 175 7.50 -0.09 -12.99
N PRO A 176 6.84 0.41 -11.93
CA PRO A 176 6.06 1.65 -12.04
C PRO A 176 6.92 2.88 -12.35
N LYS A 177 8.18 2.93 -11.87
CA LYS A 177 9.12 3.99 -12.22
C LYS A 177 9.40 3.97 -13.74
N LEU A 178 9.73 2.81 -14.30
CA LEU A 178 9.96 2.66 -15.73
C LEU A 178 8.71 3.04 -16.55
N SER A 179 7.53 2.54 -16.16
CA SER A 179 6.26 2.84 -16.83
C SER A 179 5.86 4.32 -16.78
N THR A 180 6.40 5.09 -15.84
CA THR A 180 6.13 6.53 -15.73
C THR A 180 6.99 7.35 -16.69
N TYR A 181 8.23 6.93 -16.94
CA TYR A 181 9.21 7.70 -17.72
C TYR A 181 9.43 7.19 -19.15
N ALA A 182 9.02 5.96 -19.46
CA ALA A 182 9.06 5.43 -20.82
C ALA A 182 7.85 5.90 -21.64
N ASN A 183 8.08 6.27 -22.91
CA ASN A 183 7.06 6.59 -23.89
C ASN A 183 6.41 5.32 -24.47
N ALA A 184 7.18 4.23 -24.55
CA ALA A 184 6.70 2.92 -24.96
C ALA A 184 5.64 2.39 -23.97
N GLY A 185 4.60 1.72 -24.46
CA GLY A 185 3.62 1.07 -23.60
C GLY A 185 4.11 -0.29 -23.07
N SER A 186 3.67 -0.70 -21.88
CA SER A 186 3.91 -2.06 -21.38
C SER A 186 2.67 -2.95 -21.55
N VAL A 187 2.89 -4.27 -21.66
CA VAL A 187 1.84 -5.30 -21.50
C VAL A 187 1.65 -5.73 -20.04
N ASP A 188 2.47 -5.21 -19.14
CA ASP A 188 2.41 -5.46 -17.69
C ASP A 188 1.99 -4.18 -16.93
N GLY A 189 1.67 -4.31 -15.66
CA GLY A 189 1.30 -3.18 -14.82
C GLY A 189 0.96 -3.56 -13.38
N GLU A 190 1.15 -2.60 -12.47
CA GLU A 190 0.89 -2.77 -11.02
C GLU A 190 -0.61 -2.92 -10.68
N TYR A 191 -1.50 -2.39 -11.52
CA TYR A 191 -2.92 -2.40 -11.21
C TYR A 191 -3.62 -3.70 -11.65
N ASN A 192 -3.49 -4.74 -10.82
CA ASN A 192 -4.03 -6.09 -11.08
C ASN A 192 -5.50 -6.09 -11.53
N SER A 193 -6.37 -5.32 -10.87
CA SER A 193 -7.82 -5.36 -11.11
C SER A 193 -8.30 -4.64 -12.38
N ALA A 194 -7.44 -3.88 -13.04
CA ALA A 194 -7.76 -3.20 -14.31
C ALA A 194 -7.25 -3.95 -15.54
N ARG A 195 -6.73 -5.16 -15.36
CA ARG A 195 -6.20 -5.96 -16.46
C ARG A 195 -7.31 -6.55 -17.29
N LEU A 196 -7.13 -6.45 -18.60
CA LEU A 196 -8.09 -6.93 -19.59
C LEU A 196 -7.50 -8.02 -20.50
N LEU A 197 -6.18 -8.25 -20.43
CA LEU A 197 -5.49 -9.20 -21.29
C LEU A 197 -5.83 -10.64 -20.87
N PRO A 198 -6.33 -11.49 -21.79
CA PRO A 198 -6.68 -12.88 -21.49
C PRO A 198 -5.55 -13.68 -20.84
N GLU A 199 -4.30 -13.41 -21.23
CA GLU A 199 -3.10 -14.05 -20.69
C GLU A 199 -2.90 -13.72 -19.21
N MET A 200 -3.46 -12.63 -18.70
CA MET A 200 -3.43 -12.26 -17.28
C MET A 200 -4.72 -12.64 -16.55
N THR A 201 -5.88 -12.56 -17.22
CA THR A 201 -7.18 -12.79 -16.55
C THR A 201 -7.52 -14.26 -16.37
N ASN A 202 -7.02 -15.13 -17.24
CA ASN A 202 -7.28 -16.58 -17.20
C ASN A 202 -6.39 -17.34 -16.21
N TYR A 203 -5.42 -16.66 -15.60
CA TYR A 203 -4.45 -17.25 -14.67
C TYR A 203 -4.43 -16.46 -13.37
N GLY A 204 -4.27 -17.15 -12.24
CA GLY A 204 -4.17 -16.54 -10.91
C GLY A 204 -2.79 -15.91 -10.66
N ALA A 205 -2.41 -14.94 -11.49
CA ALA A 205 -1.09 -14.31 -11.46
C ALA A 205 -1.17 -12.78 -11.42
N ALA A 206 -0.28 -12.15 -10.63
CA ALA A 206 -0.10 -10.70 -10.65
C ALA A 206 0.84 -10.29 -11.79
N GLN A 207 1.80 -9.40 -11.55
CA GLN A 207 2.68 -8.84 -12.56
C GLN A 207 3.54 -9.94 -13.21
N PHE A 208 3.77 -9.82 -14.52
CA PHE A 208 4.69 -10.72 -15.22
C PHE A 208 6.11 -10.59 -14.68
N THR A 209 6.51 -9.37 -14.25
CA THR A 209 7.82 -9.16 -13.64
C THR A 209 8.10 -10.02 -12.41
N THR A 210 7.07 -10.51 -11.74
CA THR A 210 7.11 -11.34 -10.52
C THR A 210 6.44 -12.70 -10.74
N ALA A 211 6.22 -13.12 -12.00
CA ALA A 211 5.50 -14.33 -12.36
C ALA A 211 5.95 -15.59 -11.61
N LYS A 212 7.26 -15.75 -11.35
CA LYS A 212 7.81 -16.90 -10.63
C LYS A 212 7.25 -17.09 -9.22
N PHE A 213 6.83 -16.00 -8.57
CA PHE A 213 6.27 -16.05 -7.21
C PHE A 213 4.81 -16.53 -7.18
N PHE A 214 4.16 -16.64 -8.34
CA PHE A 214 2.81 -17.20 -8.49
C PHE A 214 2.83 -18.66 -9.00
N GLY A 215 3.99 -19.32 -8.93
CA GLY A 215 4.16 -20.71 -9.28
C GLY A 215 3.77 -21.02 -10.72
N THR A 216 3.11 -22.16 -10.94
CA THR A 216 2.73 -22.65 -12.27
C THR A 216 1.78 -21.70 -13.00
N ALA A 217 0.81 -21.11 -12.30
CA ALA A 217 -0.14 -20.17 -12.89
C ALA A 217 0.55 -18.91 -13.42
N GLY A 218 1.49 -18.36 -12.65
CA GLY A 218 2.30 -17.20 -13.09
C GLY A 218 3.18 -17.52 -14.29
N MET A 219 3.88 -18.65 -14.27
CA MET A 219 4.77 -19.02 -15.36
C MET A 219 4.02 -19.38 -16.65
N GLU A 220 2.85 -20.05 -16.56
CA GLU A 220 2.02 -20.30 -17.74
C GLU A 220 1.39 -19.02 -18.29
N SER A 221 0.95 -18.09 -17.43
CA SER A 221 0.51 -16.75 -17.83
C SER A 221 1.60 -16.02 -18.64
N LEU A 222 2.83 -15.98 -18.13
CA LEU A 222 3.98 -15.38 -18.82
C LEU A 222 4.25 -16.08 -20.16
N LYS A 223 4.28 -17.41 -20.17
CA LYS A 223 4.51 -18.19 -21.38
C LYS A 223 3.45 -17.94 -22.46
N MET A 224 2.18 -17.77 -22.08
CA MET A 224 1.13 -17.39 -23.02
C MET A 224 1.33 -15.98 -23.56
N MET A 225 1.73 -15.02 -22.72
CA MET A 225 2.09 -13.67 -23.19
C MET A 225 3.23 -13.70 -24.21
N LEU A 226 4.29 -14.48 -23.95
CA LEU A 226 5.41 -14.62 -24.88
C LEU A 226 4.98 -15.27 -26.22
N ARG A 227 4.07 -16.24 -26.19
CA ARG A 227 3.50 -16.86 -27.40
C ARG A 227 2.68 -15.85 -28.22
N HIS A 228 1.93 -14.97 -27.57
CA HIS A 228 1.11 -13.94 -28.22
C HIS A 228 1.82 -12.60 -28.37
N ALA A 229 3.15 -12.53 -28.20
CA ALA A 229 3.91 -11.29 -28.23
C ALA A 229 3.65 -10.46 -29.51
N ASN A 230 3.58 -11.11 -30.67
CA ASN A 230 3.34 -10.45 -31.96
C ASN A 230 1.96 -9.79 -32.01
N HIS A 231 0.94 -10.39 -31.39
CA HIS A 231 -0.41 -9.83 -31.35
C HIS A 231 -0.44 -8.49 -30.59
N TYR A 232 0.37 -8.37 -29.54
CA TYR A 232 0.46 -7.17 -28.72
C TYR A 232 1.57 -6.22 -29.15
N GLY A 233 2.32 -6.49 -30.23
CA GLY A 233 3.49 -5.70 -30.59
C GLY A 233 4.56 -5.66 -29.49
N LEU A 234 4.63 -6.71 -28.66
CA LEU A 234 5.64 -6.86 -27.60
C LEU A 234 6.98 -7.26 -28.24
N LYS A 235 7.91 -6.31 -28.30
CA LYS A 235 9.20 -6.48 -29.00
C LYS A 235 10.40 -6.53 -28.07
N TYR A 236 10.32 -5.87 -26.92
CA TYR A 236 11.45 -5.73 -26.00
C TYR A 236 11.14 -6.37 -24.65
N ILE A 237 12.09 -7.15 -24.13
CA ILE A 237 12.03 -7.68 -22.76
C ILE A 237 13.31 -7.29 -22.03
N PHE A 238 13.17 -6.68 -20.87
CA PHE A 238 14.30 -6.36 -19.99
C PHE A 238 14.30 -7.31 -18.81
N VAL A 239 15.42 -8.02 -18.62
CA VAL A 239 15.57 -9.04 -17.60
C VAL A 239 16.61 -8.58 -16.59
N TYR A 240 16.20 -8.48 -15.33
CA TYR A 240 17.09 -8.30 -14.18
C TYR A 240 17.32 -9.62 -13.44
N ASP A 241 16.35 -10.52 -13.51
CA ASP A 241 16.37 -11.81 -12.81
C ASP A 241 16.64 -12.95 -13.79
N ALA A 242 17.86 -13.48 -13.76
CA ALA A 242 18.34 -14.52 -14.67
C ALA A 242 17.49 -15.80 -14.65
N TYR A 243 16.65 -16.01 -13.62
CA TYR A 243 15.67 -17.09 -13.57
C TYR A 243 14.81 -17.19 -14.84
N TYR A 244 14.50 -16.07 -15.48
CA TYR A 244 13.62 -16.03 -16.64
C TYR A 244 14.35 -16.26 -17.99
N GLU A 245 15.68 -16.15 -18.03
CA GLU A 245 16.45 -16.23 -19.28
C GLU A 245 16.26 -17.55 -20.04
N PRO A 246 16.25 -18.73 -19.39
CA PRO A 246 16.02 -19.99 -20.10
C PRO A 246 14.69 -19.99 -20.86
N LEU A 247 13.63 -19.42 -20.28
CA LEU A 247 12.32 -19.32 -20.95
C LEU A 247 12.39 -18.47 -22.22
N LEU A 248 13.15 -17.36 -22.18
CA LEU A 248 13.33 -16.48 -23.34
C LEU A 248 14.08 -17.19 -24.47
N VAL A 249 15.17 -17.89 -24.13
CA VAL A 249 15.94 -18.69 -25.08
C VAL A 249 15.05 -19.74 -25.75
N PHE A 250 14.27 -20.51 -24.98
CA PHE A 250 13.37 -21.53 -25.54
C PHE A 250 12.21 -20.96 -26.35
N THR A 251 11.83 -19.70 -26.15
CA THR A 251 10.75 -19.04 -26.89
C THR A 251 11.25 -18.19 -28.06
N GLY A 252 12.55 -18.27 -28.38
CA GLY A 252 13.14 -17.66 -29.57
C GLY A 252 13.48 -16.17 -29.42
N TRP A 253 13.63 -15.67 -28.20
CA TRP A 253 14.09 -14.31 -27.95
C TRP A 253 15.61 -14.25 -28.02
N ARG A 254 16.13 -13.13 -28.54
CA ARG A 254 17.57 -12.92 -28.70
C ARG A 254 18.04 -11.75 -27.84
N GLN A 255 19.08 -11.96 -27.05
CA GLN A 255 19.71 -10.89 -26.29
C GLN A 255 20.44 -9.93 -27.23
N ILE A 256 20.32 -8.62 -26.99
CA ILE A 256 20.89 -7.55 -27.85
C ILE A 256 21.82 -6.60 -27.11
N GLU A 257 21.53 -6.29 -25.84
CA GLU A 257 22.26 -5.25 -25.10
C GLU A 257 22.26 -5.62 -23.62
N THR A 258 23.21 -5.05 -22.87
CA THR A 258 23.24 -5.13 -21.41
C THR A 258 23.39 -3.73 -20.83
N PHE A 259 22.70 -3.48 -19.72
CA PHE A 259 22.74 -2.20 -19.01
C PHE A 259 23.29 -2.41 -17.59
N ASN A 260 23.67 -1.32 -16.95
CA ASN A 260 24.13 -1.29 -15.55
C ASN A 260 25.21 -2.35 -15.28
N GLN A 261 26.26 -2.36 -16.10
CA GLN A 261 27.39 -3.30 -15.97
C GLN A 261 26.96 -4.79 -16.05
N GLY A 262 25.91 -5.10 -16.81
CA GLY A 262 25.43 -6.47 -17.00
C GLY A 262 24.28 -6.88 -16.08
N ALA A 263 23.83 -6.00 -15.19
CA ALA A 263 22.72 -6.32 -14.28
C ALA A 263 21.36 -6.45 -14.98
N ILE A 264 21.17 -5.75 -16.10
CA ILE A 264 19.96 -5.86 -16.92
C ILE A 264 20.34 -6.33 -18.32
N THR A 265 19.67 -7.35 -18.83
CA THR A 265 19.84 -7.82 -20.21
C THR A 265 18.59 -7.45 -21.03
N ALA A 266 18.81 -6.92 -22.23
CA ALA A 266 17.76 -6.58 -23.18
C ALA A 266 17.60 -7.69 -24.22
N TRP A 267 16.37 -8.11 -24.43
CA TRP A 267 16.01 -9.17 -25.36
C TRP A 267 15.01 -8.67 -26.38
N VAL A 268 15.17 -9.11 -27.63
CA VAL A 268 14.35 -8.71 -28.76
C VAL A 268 13.73 -9.92 -29.46
N LYS A 269 12.60 -9.67 -30.10
CA LYS A 269 11.99 -10.57 -31.07
C LYS A 269 11.83 -9.83 -32.41
N ASP A 270 12.43 -10.37 -33.47
CA ASP A 270 12.64 -9.65 -34.73
C ASP A 270 11.35 -9.53 -35.58
N ASP A 271 10.43 -10.50 -35.50
CA ASP A 271 9.20 -10.62 -36.32
C ASP A 271 7.97 -9.90 -35.73
N VAL A 272 8.17 -8.93 -34.85
CA VAL A 272 7.08 -8.24 -34.14
C VAL A 272 6.62 -7.00 -34.92
N PRO A 273 5.32 -6.89 -35.28
CA PRO A 273 4.77 -5.68 -35.89
C PRO A 273 4.65 -4.54 -34.85
N PRO A 274 4.59 -3.27 -35.29
CA PRO A 274 4.33 -2.14 -34.40
C PRO A 274 3.05 -2.34 -33.56
N ALA A 275 3.09 -1.85 -32.32
CA ALA A 275 2.01 -1.98 -31.37
C ALA A 275 0.76 -1.23 -31.84
N HIS A 276 -0.32 -1.96 -32.10
CA HIS A 276 -1.61 -1.33 -32.34
C HIS A 276 -2.19 -0.71 -31.06
N LYS A 277 -3.03 0.31 -31.19
CA LYS A 277 -3.70 0.94 -30.05
C LYS A 277 -4.78 0.01 -29.47
N ILE A 278 -4.65 -0.37 -28.20
CA ILE A 278 -5.69 -1.10 -27.46
C ILE A 278 -6.54 -0.06 -26.73
N ILE A 279 -7.82 0.03 -27.11
CA ILE A 279 -8.78 0.91 -26.45
C ILE A 279 -9.24 0.20 -25.17
N SER A 280 -9.04 0.85 -24.03
CA SER A 280 -9.61 0.40 -22.77
C SER A 280 -10.92 1.13 -22.55
N ASP A 281 -11.96 0.39 -22.19
CA ASP A 281 -13.27 0.90 -21.77
C ASP A 281 -13.23 1.50 -20.35
N ALA A 282 -12.11 1.38 -19.65
CA ALA A 282 -11.88 1.90 -18.30
C ALA A 282 -11.00 3.16 -18.28
N ARG A 283 -10.85 3.86 -19.42
CA ARG A 283 -10.12 5.14 -19.45
C ARG A 283 -10.93 6.20 -18.71
N PRO A 284 -10.42 6.75 -17.59
CA PRO A 284 -11.13 7.79 -16.88
C PRO A 284 -11.24 9.05 -17.74
N ALA A 285 -12.32 9.79 -17.55
CA ALA A 285 -12.49 11.08 -18.22
C ALA A 285 -11.47 12.09 -17.65
N PRO A 286 -11.03 13.09 -18.43
CA PRO A 286 -10.02 14.05 -17.97
C PRO A 286 -10.38 14.77 -16.67
N TRP A 287 -11.67 15.07 -16.45
CA TRP A 287 -12.15 15.72 -15.23
C TRP A 287 -12.03 14.81 -13.99
N GLU A 288 -12.12 13.49 -14.15
CA GLU A 288 -11.89 12.56 -13.04
C GLU A 288 -10.44 12.69 -12.55
N GLY A 289 -9.48 12.81 -13.47
CA GLY A 289 -8.08 13.09 -13.15
C GLY A 289 -7.88 14.42 -12.40
N VAL A 290 -8.58 15.47 -12.82
CA VAL A 290 -8.56 16.78 -12.14
C VAL A 290 -9.15 16.68 -10.72
N LEU A 291 -10.29 16.02 -10.55
CA LEU A 291 -10.89 15.79 -9.24
C LEU A 291 -9.97 14.99 -8.34
N TRP A 292 -9.34 13.94 -8.84
CA TRP A 292 -8.37 13.13 -8.09
C TRP A 292 -7.17 13.96 -7.60
N GLY A 293 -6.70 14.91 -8.39
CA GLY A 293 -5.61 15.82 -7.99
C GLY A 293 -6.03 16.90 -6.99
N ILE A 294 -7.26 17.42 -7.10
CA ILE A 294 -7.70 18.60 -6.33
C ILE A 294 -8.46 18.21 -5.06
N LEU A 295 -9.39 17.26 -5.12
CA LEU A 295 -10.30 16.96 -4.00
C LEU A 295 -9.57 16.60 -2.70
N PRO A 296 -8.56 15.72 -2.68
CA PRO A 296 -7.86 15.38 -1.45
C PRO A 296 -7.22 16.61 -0.79
N MET A 297 -6.52 17.42 -1.57
CA MET A 297 -5.85 18.62 -1.09
C MET A 297 -6.86 19.67 -0.60
N ALA A 298 -7.91 19.92 -1.39
CA ALA A 298 -8.98 20.84 -1.04
C ALA A 298 -9.71 20.41 0.24
N SER A 299 -9.95 19.10 0.42
CA SER A 299 -10.60 18.58 1.63
C SER A 299 -9.78 18.84 2.90
N SER A 300 -8.46 18.65 2.84
CA SER A 300 -7.56 18.96 3.96
C SER A 300 -7.53 20.45 4.28
N VAL A 301 -7.47 21.30 3.24
CA VAL A 301 -7.51 22.77 3.41
C VAL A 301 -8.84 23.18 4.05
N VAL A 302 -9.97 22.68 3.57
CA VAL A 302 -11.29 22.96 4.15
C VAL A 302 -11.38 22.48 5.60
N ALA A 303 -10.85 21.31 5.93
CA ALA A 303 -10.82 20.81 7.31
C ALA A 303 -10.01 21.73 8.24
N ILE A 304 -8.84 22.21 7.79
CA ILE A 304 -8.03 23.19 8.53
C ILE A 304 -8.79 24.52 8.68
N LEU A 305 -9.43 25.00 7.62
CA LEU A 305 -10.23 26.22 7.68
C LEU A 305 -11.40 26.08 8.66
N PHE A 306 -12.09 24.94 8.69
CA PHE A 306 -13.14 24.69 9.69
C PHE A 306 -12.59 24.67 11.11
N LEU A 307 -11.41 24.09 11.35
CA LEU A 307 -10.77 24.11 12.66
C LEU A 307 -10.47 25.55 13.13
N ILE A 308 -10.04 26.42 12.21
CA ILE A 308 -9.69 27.82 12.52
C ILE A 308 -10.95 28.69 12.67
N LEU A 309 -11.92 28.55 11.75
CA LEU A 309 -13.09 29.43 11.64
C LEU A 309 -14.26 29.02 12.55
N LEU A 310 -14.31 27.76 12.98
CA LEU A 310 -15.31 27.23 13.91
C LEU A 310 -14.65 26.74 15.21
N PRO A 311 -13.98 27.63 15.97
CA PRO A 311 -13.34 27.24 17.21
C PRO A 311 -14.39 26.71 18.19
N ASP A 312 -14.04 25.61 18.84
CA ASP A 312 -14.93 24.91 19.77
C ASP A 312 -15.37 25.88 20.89
N ARG A 313 -16.67 26.16 20.99
CA ARG A 313 -17.20 27.15 21.96
C ARG A 313 -16.89 26.77 23.42
N ARG A 314 -16.49 25.53 23.68
CA ARG A 314 -15.99 25.07 24.99
C ARG A 314 -14.56 25.54 25.28
N LEU A 315 -13.64 25.50 24.31
CA LEU A 315 -12.27 26.00 24.47
C LEU A 315 -12.26 27.53 24.67
N ALA A 316 -13.13 28.25 23.96
CA ALA A 316 -13.33 29.69 24.18
C ALA A 316 -13.85 30.03 25.60
N ARG A 317 -14.57 29.10 26.27
CA ARG A 317 -14.98 29.28 27.67
C ARG A 317 -13.88 28.98 28.67
N ILE A 318 -13.01 28.02 28.40
CA ILE A 318 -11.90 27.63 29.30
C ILE A 318 -10.78 28.69 29.26
N GLY A 319 -10.50 29.28 28.10
CA GLY A 319 -9.53 30.38 27.98
C GLY A 319 -9.89 31.63 28.81
N ASN A 320 -11.18 31.86 29.07
CA ASN A 320 -11.65 32.96 29.92
C ASN A 320 -11.59 32.66 31.44
N LEU A 321 -11.28 31.42 31.85
CA LEU A 321 -11.21 31.01 33.26
C LEU A 321 -9.78 30.98 33.81
N LEU A 322 -8.77 31.03 32.96
CA LEU A 322 -7.36 31.17 33.39
C LEU A 322 -7.02 32.66 33.53
N THR A 323 -7.58 33.31 34.56
CA THR A 323 -6.99 34.55 35.07
C THR A 323 -5.64 34.20 35.70
N ILE A 324 -4.56 34.50 34.98
CA ILE A 324 -3.21 34.50 35.56
C ILE A 324 -3.26 35.50 36.73
N PRO A 325 -3.04 35.07 37.99
CA PRO A 325 -3.02 36.01 39.09
C PRO A 325 -1.87 36.99 38.85
N ALA A 326 -2.15 38.28 38.95
CA ALA A 326 -1.11 39.31 38.91
C ALA A 326 -0.07 39.00 40.01
N PRO A 327 1.24 39.20 39.76
CA PRO A 327 2.24 39.00 40.79
C PRO A 327 1.91 39.88 41.99
N GLU A 328 1.85 39.31 43.19
CA GLU A 328 1.70 40.10 44.42
C GLU A 328 2.85 41.12 44.50
N PRO A 329 2.57 42.39 44.83
CA PRO A 329 3.62 43.37 45.03
C PRO A 329 4.46 42.95 46.25
N VAL A 330 5.72 42.62 45.99
CA VAL A 330 6.72 42.38 47.04
C VAL A 330 6.96 43.71 47.77
N TYR A 331 6.39 43.85 48.97
CA TYR A 331 6.75 44.95 49.87
C TYR A 331 8.15 44.68 50.42
N ALA A 332 9.09 45.59 50.14
CA ALA A 332 10.40 45.57 50.75
C ALA A 332 10.26 45.80 52.26
N PRO A 333 10.90 45.00 53.12
CA PRO A 333 10.91 45.27 54.55
C PRO A 333 11.69 46.57 54.80
N GLU A 334 11.03 47.54 55.45
CA GLU A 334 11.69 48.73 55.98
C GLU A 334 12.84 48.31 56.90
N VAL A 335 14.05 48.73 56.56
CA VAL A 335 15.20 48.68 57.44
C VAL A 335 15.15 49.94 58.30
N GLN A 336 14.81 49.80 59.57
CA GLN A 336 15.16 50.77 60.62
C GLN A 336 16.53 50.37 61.23
N PRO A 337 17.35 51.30 61.74
CA PRO A 337 17.13 52.72 61.97
C PRO A 337 17.92 53.70 61.09
#